data_AF-A0A7W6TXN6-F1
#
_entry.id   AF-A0A7W6TXN6-F1
#
_cell.length_a   1.000
_cell.length_b   1.000
_cell.length_c   1.000
_cell.angle_alpha   90.00
_cell.angle_beta   90.00
_cell.angle_gamma   90.00
#
_symmetry.space_group_name_H-M   'P 1'
#
loop_
_entity.id
_entity.type
_entity.pdbx_description
1 polymer ?
#
loop_
_entity_poly.entity_id
_entity_poly.type
_entity_poly.pdbx_seq_one_letter_code
_entity_poly.pdbx_strand_id
1 'polypeptide(L)'
;MTEDQLREADNLIVFCPTHHAIIDAQHETYPASLLKQWKLQHERAYREKLTAKLTDIGFAELEVAAKALLAPSVAANGDYQTIPPAEKIEKNKLRSTSTMLLTLGAAKSREVERVLLASSQLDSEFPDRLRSGFVAEYKALKAEGLDGDDLFVAMYEWAGGEGDKGREAAGLAILTHLFVICDVFEK
;
A
#
# COMPACT_ATOMS: atom_id res chain seq x y z
N MET A 1 4.87 17.89 -19.05
CA MET A 1 4.29 17.34 -17.80
C MET A 1 3.71 18.49 -17.02
N THR A 2 2.59 18.27 -16.34
CA THR A 2 2.06 19.23 -15.36
C THR A 2 2.88 19.18 -14.07
N GLU A 3 2.70 20.16 -13.19
CA GLU A 3 3.39 20.20 -11.90
C GLU A 3 3.01 19.01 -11.01
N ASP A 4 1.73 18.62 -11.02
CA ASP A 4 1.24 17.42 -10.33
C ASP A 4 1.93 16.15 -10.86
N GLN A 5 2.08 16.03 -12.18
CA GLN A 5 2.77 14.90 -12.79
C GLN A 5 4.25 14.84 -12.39
N LEU A 6 4.91 15.98 -12.19
CA LEU A 6 6.31 16.02 -11.76
C LEU A 6 6.48 15.54 -10.31
N ARG A 7 5.46 15.75 -9.47
CA ARG A 7 5.47 15.38 -8.05
C ARG A 7 5.07 13.92 -7.80
N GLU A 8 4.67 13.17 -8.82
CA GLU A 8 4.37 11.75 -8.70
C GLU A 8 5.62 10.96 -8.28
N ALA A 9 5.45 9.98 -7.38
CA ALA A 9 6.52 9.12 -6.87
C ALA A 9 7.36 8.45 -7.97
N ASP A 10 6.76 8.12 -9.12
CA ASP A 10 7.45 7.56 -10.29
C ASP A 10 8.51 8.53 -10.90
N ASN A 11 8.38 9.83 -10.66
CA ASN A 11 9.28 10.88 -11.14
C ASN A 11 10.21 11.43 -10.04
N LEU A 12 10.02 11.05 -8.79
CA LEU A 12 10.88 11.46 -7.67
C LEU A 12 12.04 10.48 -7.47
N ILE A 13 13.26 11.01 -7.42
CA ILE A 13 14.49 10.28 -7.10
C ILE A 13 15.34 11.12 -6.15
N VAL A 14 15.85 10.50 -5.09
CA VAL A 14 16.66 11.18 -4.08
C VAL A 14 18.14 11.01 -4.41
N PHE A 15 18.85 12.13 -4.52
CA PHE A 15 20.30 12.18 -4.64
C PHE A 15 20.92 12.94 -3.47
N CYS A 16 22.19 12.66 -3.17
CA CYS A 16 22.91 13.51 -2.23
C CYS A 16 23.19 14.89 -2.87
N PRO A 17 23.45 15.94 -2.06
CA PRO A 17 23.63 17.31 -2.57
C PRO A 17 24.66 17.43 -3.69
N THR A 18 25.77 16.68 -3.59
CA THR A 18 26.84 16.69 -4.58
C THR A 18 26.41 16.07 -5.92
N HIS A 19 25.76 14.91 -5.89
CA HIS A 19 25.35 14.23 -7.13
C HIS A 19 24.11 14.88 -7.75
N HIS A 20 23.23 15.47 -6.93
CA HIS A 20 22.10 16.25 -7.41
C HIS A 20 22.56 17.41 -8.30
N ALA A 21 23.54 18.20 -7.81
CA ALA A 21 24.08 19.33 -8.56
C ALA A 21 24.76 18.92 -9.89
N ILE A 22 25.42 17.76 -9.91
CA ILE A 22 26.07 17.23 -11.11
C ILE A 22 25.03 16.84 -12.16
N ILE A 23 23.98 16.13 -11.75
CA ILE A 23 22.92 15.63 -12.63
C ILE A 23 22.12 16.80 -13.21
N ASP A 24 21.74 17.77 -12.37
CA ASP A 24 21.01 18.97 -12.79
C ASP A 24 21.80 19.82 -13.80
N ALA A 25 23.13 19.77 -13.77
CA ALA A 25 23.96 20.53 -14.70
C ALA A 25 24.16 19.82 -16.05
N GLN A 26 23.87 18.51 -16.15
CA GLN A 26 24.32 17.66 -17.27
C GLN A 26 23.18 16.80 -17.86
N HIS A 27 22.08 17.44 -18.27
CA HIS A 27 20.89 16.77 -18.80
C HIS A 27 21.13 15.89 -20.04
N GLU A 28 22.13 16.18 -20.86
CA GLU A 28 22.48 15.34 -22.02
C GLU A 28 23.18 14.03 -21.59
N THR A 29 23.98 14.09 -20.52
CA THR A 29 24.68 12.94 -19.96
C THR A 29 23.77 12.09 -19.08
N TYR A 30 22.83 12.73 -18.39
CA TYR A 30 21.85 12.09 -17.51
C TYR A 30 20.41 12.34 -17.98
N PRO A 31 20.02 11.78 -19.14
CA PRO A 31 18.67 11.96 -19.64
C PRO A 31 17.64 11.29 -18.73
N ALA A 32 16.39 11.78 -18.76
CA ALA A 32 15.31 11.27 -17.92
C ALA A 32 15.09 9.75 -18.05
N SER A 33 15.31 9.17 -19.24
CA SER A 33 15.24 7.73 -19.47
C SER A 33 16.24 6.94 -18.64
N LEU A 34 17.48 7.44 -18.53
CA LEU A 34 18.54 6.83 -17.74
C LEU A 34 18.25 6.93 -16.24
N LEU A 35 17.81 8.11 -15.77
CA LEU A 35 17.44 8.32 -14.36
C LEU A 35 16.28 7.41 -13.94
N LYS A 36 15.27 7.24 -14.80
CA LYS A 36 14.17 6.28 -14.60
C LYS A 36 14.67 4.83 -14.56
N GLN A 37 15.63 4.48 -15.41
CA GLN A 37 16.24 3.14 -15.38
C GLN A 37 16.98 2.89 -14.05
N TRP A 38 17.74 3.87 -13.56
CA TRP A 38 18.44 3.76 -12.28
C TRP A 38 17.47 3.62 -11.10
N LYS A 39 16.40 4.41 -11.09
CA LYS A 39 15.32 4.29 -10.10
C LYS A 39 14.76 2.86 -10.08
N LEU A 40 14.35 2.35 -11.24
CA LEU A 40 13.80 1.00 -11.37
C LEU A 40 14.79 -0.08 -10.89
N GLN A 41 16.07 0.05 -11.24
CA GLN A 41 17.10 -0.89 -10.81
C GLN A 41 17.32 -0.85 -9.29
N HIS A 42 17.35 0.35 -8.69
CA HIS A 42 17.50 0.52 -7.26
C HIS A 42 16.30 -0.07 -6.50
N GLU A 43 15.09 0.24 -6.95
CA GLU A 43 13.84 -0.24 -6.33
C GLU A 43 13.67 -1.75 -6.47
N ARG A 44 14.18 -2.38 -7.54
CA ARG A 44 14.09 -3.83 -7.76
C ARG A 44 14.58 -4.66 -6.58
N ALA A 45 15.69 -4.28 -5.96
CA ALA A 45 16.23 -5.01 -4.81
C ALA A 45 15.30 -4.96 -3.59
N TYR A 46 14.55 -3.86 -3.41
CA TYR A 46 13.54 -3.76 -2.36
C TYR A 46 12.30 -4.60 -2.70
N ARG A 47 11.90 -4.59 -3.98
CA ARG A 47 10.78 -5.39 -4.50
C ARG A 47 11.01 -6.88 -4.29
N GLU A 48 12.19 -7.40 -4.66
CA GLU A 48 12.54 -8.82 -4.49
C GLU A 48 12.56 -9.24 -3.01
N LYS A 49 13.08 -8.38 -2.12
CA LYS A 49 13.04 -8.61 -0.66
C LYS A 49 11.61 -8.63 -0.12
N LEU A 50 10.74 -7.75 -0.60
CA LEU A 50 9.35 -7.70 -0.16
C LEU A 50 8.57 -8.93 -0.65
N THR A 51 8.77 -9.34 -1.90
CA THR A 51 8.18 -10.57 -2.45
C THR A 51 8.60 -11.81 -1.65
N ALA A 52 9.89 -11.95 -1.35
CA ALA A 52 10.41 -13.08 -0.57
C ALA A 52 9.70 -13.18 0.80
N LYS A 53 9.58 -12.05 1.52
CA LYS A 53 8.88 -12.00 2.81
C LYS A 53 7.41 -12.39 2.69
N LEU A 54 6.69 -11.91 1.68
CA LEU A 54 5.29 -12.28 1.49
C LEU A 54 5.12 -13.79 1.34
N THR A 55 6.08 -14.47 0.75
CA THR A 55 6.08 -15.94 0.65
C THR A 55 6.17 -16.63 2.02
N ASP A 56 6.91 -16.04 2.97
CA ASP A 56 7.20 -16.61 4.31
C ASP A 56 6.15 -16.28 5.40
N ILE A 57 5.15 -15.44 5.10
CA ILE A 57 4.12 -15.06 6.08
C ILE A 57 3.15 -16.20 6.35
N GLY A 58 2.88 -16.44 7.63
CA GLY A 58 1.88 -17.38 8.12
C GLY A 58 0.68 -16.72 8.80
N PHE A 59 -0.15 -17.56 9.40
CA PHE A 59 -1.38 -17.15 10.09
C PHE A 59 -1.11 -16.24 11.29
N ALA A 60 -0.04 -16.49 12.05
CA ALA A 60 0.27 -15.76 13.27
C ALA A 60 0.61 -14.29 13.01
N GLU A 61 1.40 -14.01 11.98
CA GLU A 61 1.75 -12.64 11.59
C GLU A 61 0.53 -11.87 11.07
N LEU A 62 -0.33 -12.54 10.29
CA LEU A 62 -1.59 -11.99 9.82
C LEU A 62 -2.55 -11.65 10.96
N GLU A 63 -2.68 -12.55 11.93
CA GLU A 63 -3.54 -12.36 13.10
C GLU A 63 -3.04 -11.21 13.99
N VAL A 64 -1.74 -11.12 14.23
CA VAL A 64 -1.12 -10.04 15.01
C VAL A 64 -1.28 -8.69 14.32
N ALA A 65 -1.05 -8.61 13.01
CA ALA A 65 -1.25 -7.39 12.24
C ALA A 65 -2.72 -6.96 12.26
N ALA A 66 -3.66 -7.90 12.04
CA ALA A 66 -5.08 -7.59 12.09
C ALA A 66 -5.52 -7.10 13.48
N LYS A 67 -5.04 -7.71 14.57
CA LYS A 67 -5.35 -7.28 15.94
C LYS A 67 -4.77 -5.91 16.29
N ALA A 68 -3.58 -5.61 15.80
CA ALA A 68 -2.94 -4.32 16.02
C ALA A 68 -3.71 -3.14 15.45
N LEU A 69 -4.41 -3.37 14.35
CA LEU A 69 -5.19 -2.36 13.62
C LEU A 69 -6.53 -2.05 14.30
N LEU A 70 -6.88 -2.79 15.36
CA LEU A 70 -8.12 -2.62 16.13
C LEU A 70 -8.01 -1.64 17.30
N ALA A 71 -7.05 -0.72 17.29
CA ALA A 71 -7.07 0.44 18.18
C ALA A 71 -8.43 1.16 18.06
N PRO A 72 -8.98 1.73 19.14
CA PRO A 72 -10.39 2.13 19.18
C PRO A 72 -10.71 3.18 18.12
N SER A 73 -11.42 2.76 17.06
CA SER A 73 -11.99 3.63 16.03
C SER A 73 -13.50 3.41 15.95
N VAL A 74 -14.21 4.49 15.65
CA VAL A 74 -15.68 4.56 15.65
C VAL A 74 -16.22 3.88 14.40
N ALA A 75 -17.18 2.97 14.58
CA ALA A 75 -17.78 2.15 13.53
C ALA A 75 -18.37 3.00 12.37
N ALA A 76 -18.08 2.59 11.13
CA ALA A 76 -18.67 3.21 9.95
C ALA A 76 -19.26 2.14 9.02
N ASN A 77 -20.58 2.15 8.86
CA ASN A 77 -21.32 1.30 7.92
C ASN A 77 -21.34 1.93 6.52
N GLY A 78 -20.98 1.19 5.48
CA GLY A 78 -20.95 1.66 4.09
C GLY A 78 -21.42 0.59 3.09
N ASP A 79 -22.24 1.02 2.13
CA ASP A 79 -22.93 0.23 1.11
C ASP A 79 -21.98 -0.34 0.03
N TYR A 80 -22.14 -1.60 -0.38
CA TYR A 80 -21.15 -2.37 -1.18
C TYR A 80 -21.48 -2.40 -2.68
N GLN A 81 -21.01 -1.41 -3.45
CA GLN A 81 -20.93 -1.53 -4.90
C GLN A 81 -19.47 -1.66 -5.32
N THR A 82 -19.11 -2.81 -5.87
CA THR A 82 -17.74 -3.15 -6.27
C THR A 82 -17.50 -2.79 -7.73
N ILE A 83 -16.49 -1.97 -8.04
CA ILE A 83 -15.94 -1.87 -9.40
C ILE A 83 -14.71 -2.80 -9.53
N PRO A 84 -14.40 -3.32 -10.73
CA PRO A 84 -13.24 -4.20 -10.94
C PRO A 84 -11.91 -3.59 -10.46
N PRO A 85 -10.95 -4.39 -9.94
CA PRO A 85 -9.68 -3.88 -9.42
C PRO A 85 -8.89 -2.99 -10.38
N ALA A 86 -8.93 -3.27 -11.69
CA ALA A 86 -8.28 -2.44 -12.70
C ALA A 86 -8.90 -1.03 -12.81
N GLU A 87 -10.22 -0.92 -12.68
CA GLU A 87 -10.92 0.37 -12.69
C GLU A 87 -10.65 1.15 -11.39
N LYS A 88 -10.44 0.46 -10.27
CA LYS A 88 -10.04 1.10 -9.00
C LYS A 88 -8.63 1.65 -9.02
N ILE A 89 -7.71 0.94 -9.65
CA ILE A 89 -6.31 1.36 -9.81
C ILE A 89 -6.27 2.69 -10.57
N GLU A 90 -6.99 2.79 -11.69
CA GLU A 90 -7.07 4.03 -12.46
C GLU A 90 -7.76 5.15 -11.66
N LYS A 91 -8.87 4.85 -10.98
CA LYS A 91 -9.62 5.86 -10.24
C LYS A 91 -8.86 6.44 -9.05
N ASN A 92 -8.13 5.58 -8.34
CA ASN A 92 -7.31 5.98 -7.20
C ASN A 92 -5.90 6.43 -7.64
N LYS A 93 -5.63 6.60 -8.95
CA LYS A 93 -4.34 7.04 -9.51
C LYS A 93 -3.15 6.19 -9.02
N LEU A 94 -3.39 4.90 -8.81
CA LEU A 94 -2.36 3.97 -8.38
C LEU A 94 -1.45 3.65 -9.56
N ARG A 95 -0.15 3.94 -9.41
CA ARG A 95 0.84 3.71 -10.46
C ARG A 95 1.70 2.50 -10.11
N SER A 96 2.96 2.50 -10.58
CA SER A 96 3.77 1.30 -10.70
C SER A 96 4.07 0.64 -9.34
N THR A 97 4.24 1.45 -8.30
CA THR A 97 4.56 1.01 -6.94
C THR A 97 3.35 0.35 -6.28
N SER A 98 2.21 1.02 -6.24
CA SER A 98 1.00 0.49 -5.60
C SER A 98 0.42 -0.70 -6.35
N THR A 99 0.46 -0.70 -7.69
CA THR A 99 0.00 -1.83 -8.51
C THR A 99 0.82 -3.09 -8.25
N MET A 100 2.14 -2.93 -8.06
CA MET A 100 3.00 -4.04 -7.67
C MET A 100 2.65 -4.55 -6.26
N LEU A 101 2.53 -3.66 -5.28
CA LEU A 101 2.17 -4.01 -3.90
C LEU A 101 0.82 -4.73 -3.83
N LEU A 102 -0.17 -4.26 -4.59
CA LEU A 102 -1.47 -4.91 -4.74
C LEU A 102 -1.36 -6.31 -5.38
N THR A 103 -0.55 -6.47 -6.41
CA THR A 103 -0.36 -7.79 -7.04
C THR A 103 0.28 -8.77 -6.04
N LEU A 104 1.26 -8.29 -5.28
CA LEU A 104 1.99 -9.07 -4.29
C LEU A 104 1.11 -9.45 -3.09
N GLY A 105 0.34 -8.51 -2.52
CA GLY A 105 -0.58 -8.77 -1.43
C GLY A 105 -1.76 -9.67 -1.82
N ALA A 106 -2.23 -9.59 -3.07
CA ALA A 106 -3.36 -10.37 -3.55
C ALA A 106 -3.06 -11.87 -3.58
N ALA A 107 -1.80 -12.26 -3.77
CA ALA A 107 -1.36 -13.65 -3.65
C ALA A 107 -1.68 -14.27 -2.28
N LYS A 108 -1.81 -13.45 -1.23
CA LYS A 108 -2.14 -13.86 0.14
C LYS A 108 -3.59 -13.62 0.55
N SER A 109 -4.42 -13.13 -0.37
CA SER A 109 -5.84 -12.80 -0.09
C SER A 109 -6.64 -13.97 0.51
N ARG A 110 -6.40 -15.21 0.06
CA ARG A 110 -7.05 -16.43 0.61
C ARG A 110 -6.60 -16.79 2.03
N GLU A 111 -5.40 -16.41 2.42
CA GLU A 111 -4.91 -16.62 3.80
C GLU A 111 -5.49 -15.56 4.73
N VAL A 112 -5.57 -14.31 4.27
CA VAL A 112 -6.27 -13.23 4.97
C VAL A 112 -7.73 -13.60 5.21
N GLU A 113 -8.44 -14.07 4.18
CA GLU A 113 -9.85 -14.49 4.31
C GLU A 113 -10.01 -15.58 5.39
N ARG A 114 -9.12 -16.58 5.42
CA ARG A 114 -9.12 -17.62 6.45
C ARG A 114 -8.88 -17.06 7.86
N VAL A 115 -7.97 -16.09 8.00
CA VAL A 115 -7.71 -15.41 9.28
C VAL A 115 -8.93 -14.61 9.74
N LEU A 116 -9.57 -13.87 8.84
CA LEU A 116 -10.77 -13.09 9.14
C LEU A 116 -11.94 -14.00 9.53
N LEU A 117 -12.14 -15.11 8.81
CA LEU A 117 -13.16 -16.12 9.14
C LEU A 117 -12.89 -16.79 10.49
N ALA A 118 -11.65 -17.17 10.78
CA ALA A 118 -11.29 -17.76 12.07
C ALA A 118 -11.48 -16.76 13.22
N SER A 119 -11.08 -15.50 13.00
CA SER A 119 -11.23 -14.43 13.98
C SER A 119 -12.70 -14.08 14.23
N SER A 120 -13.56 -14.13 13.20
CA SER A 120 -14.99 -13.87 13.35
C SER A 120 -15.74 -14.94 14.14
N GLN A 121 -15.20 -16.16 14.23
CA GLN A 121 -15.75 -17.19 15.13
C GLN A 121 -15.53 -16.87 16.61
N LEU A 122 -14.47 -16.12 16.92
CA LEU A 122 -14.12 -15.73 18.29
C LEU A 122 -14.71 -14.36 18.65
N ASP A 123 -14.79 -13.45 17.67
CA ASP A 123 -15.29 -12.10 17.80
C ASP A 123 -15.98 -11.68 16.50
N SER A 124 -17.31 -11.78 16.48
CA SER A 124 -18.12 -11.54 15.27
C SER A 124 -17.96 -10.14 14.68
N GLU A 125 -17.61 -9.15 15.52
CA GLU A 125 -17.45 -7.76 15.13
C GLU A 125 -16.03 -7.45 14.61
N PHE A 126 -15.11 -8.41 14.70
CA PHE A 126 -13.70 -8.23 14.32
C PHE A 126 -13.51 -7.75 12.87
N PRO A 127 -14.14 -8.35 11.84
CA PRO A 127 -13.94 -7.92 10.46
C PRO A 127 -14.43 -6.48 10.22
N ASP A 128 -15.56 -6.10 10.82
CA ASP A 128 -16.16 -4.79 10.65
C ASP A 128 -15.36 -3.69 11.34
N ARG A 129 -14.80 -3.97 12.52
CA ARG A 129 -13.88 -3.04 13.20
C ARG A 129 -12.57 -2.87 12.43
N LEU A 130 -12.00 -3.97 11.91
CA LEU A 130 -10.78 -3.92 11.10
C LEU A 130 -11.03 -3.03 9.87
N ARG A 131 -12.11 -3.29 9.13
CA ARG A 131 -12.53 -2.48 8.00
C ARG A 131 -12.71 -1.01 8.37
N SER A 132 -13.41 -0.73 9.47
CA SER A 132 -13.67 0.64 9.94
C SER A 132 -12.36 1.37 10.26
N GLY A 133 -11.36 0.69 10.83
CA GLY A 133 -10.02 1.23 11.04
C GLY A 133 -9.37 1.71 9.73
N PHE A 134 -9.33 0.85 8.71
CA PHE A 134 -8.78 1.24 7.40
C PHE A 134 -9.56 2.38 6.73
N VAL A 135 -10.88 2.40 6.82
CA VAL A 135 -11.71 3.48 6.26
C VAL A 135 -11.43 4.81 6.96
N ALA A 136 -11.27 4.79 8.28
CA ALA A 136 -10.97 5.99 9.06
C ALA A 136 -9.60 6.56 8.69
N GLU A 137 -8.58 5.70 8.61
CA GLU A 137 -7.22 6.10 8.22
C GLU A 137 -7.19 6.67 6.79
N TYR A 138 -7.83 5.99 5.83
CA TYR A 138 -7.93 6.46 4.45
C TYR A 138 -8.50 7.88 4.36
N LYS A 139 -9.58 8.15 5.11
CA LYS A 139 -10.23 9.47 5.14
C LYS A 139 -9.33 10.52 5.78
N ALA A 140 -8.58 10.17 6.83
CA ALA A 140 -7.64 11.07 7.47
C ALA A 140 -6.52 11.48 6.49
N LEU A 141 -5.89 10.52 5.83
CA LEU A 141 -4.83 10.77 4.84
C LEU A 141 -5.33 11.58 3.63
N LYS A 142 -6.54 11.29 3.14
CA LYS A 142 -7.21 12.13 2.12
C LYS A 142 -7.40 13.56 2.59
N ALA A 143 -7.81 13.77 3.85
CA ALA A 143 -8.02 15.10 4.40
C ALA A 143 -6.71 15.90 4.56
N GLU A 144 -5.59 15.20 4.70
CA GLU A 144 -4.23 15.77 4.66
C GLU A 144 -3.74 16.09 3.24
N GLY A 145 -4.52 15.72 2.22
CA GLY A 145 -4.24 15.99 0.82
C GLY A 145 -3.41 14.92 0.11
N LEU A 146 -3.18 13.77 0.76
CA LEU A 146 -2.55 12.62 0.11
C LEU A 146 -3.50 11.99 -0.91
N ASP A 147 -2.95 11.53 -2.03
CA ASP A 147 -3.68 10.86 -3.10
C ASP A 147 -2.76 9.86 -3.81
N GLY A 148 -3.31 9.00 -4.66
CA GLY A 148 -2.48 8.13 -5.50
C GLY A 148 -1.60 7.14 -4.72
N ASP A 149 -0.37 6.98 -5.20
CA ASP A 149 0.63 6.11 -4.60
C ASP A 149 1.05 6.56 -3.19
N ASP A 150 1.10 7.87 -2.94
CA ASP A 150 1.52 8.40 -1.64
C ASP A 150 0.52 8.04 -0.54
N LEU A 151 -0.77 8.11 -0.85
CA LEU A 151 -1.82 7.65 0.06
C LEU A 151 -1.71 6.14 0.29
N PHE A 152 -1.51 5.35 -0.77
CA PHE A 152 -1.43 3.89 -0.64
C PHE A 152 -0.22 3.45 0.19
N VAL A 153 0.93 4.11 0.00
CA VAL A 153 2.15 3.85 0.79
C VAL A 153 1.93 4.22 2.26
N ALA A 154 1.33 5.37 2.55
CA ALA A 154 1.01 5.77 3.91
C ALA A 154 0.05 4.78 4.60
N MET A 155 -0.98 4.31 3.89
CA MET A 155 -1.89 3.26 4.36
C MET A 155 -1.15 1.93 4.65
N TYR A 156 -0.19 1.56 3.79
CA TYR A 156 0.64 0.37 3.97
C TYR A 156 1.55 0.49 5.20
N GLU A 157 2.23 1.62 5.38
CA GLU A 157 3.11 1.87 6.53
C GLU A 157 2.33 1.85 7.84
N TRP A 158 1.15 2.50 7.87
CA TRP A 158 0.24 2.44 9.00
C TRP A 158 -0.21 1.02 9.32
N ALA A 159 -0.57 0.24 8.28
CA ALA A 159 -1.01 -1.14 8.45
C ALA A 159 0.09 -2.07 9.01
N GLY A 160 1.35 -1.80 8.67
CA GLY A 160 2.51 -2.51 9.21
C GLY A 160 2.82 -2.13 10.67
N GLY A 161 2.58 -0.88 11.06
CA GLY A 161 2.93 -0.31 12.36
C GLY A 161 4.44 -0.34 12.66
N GLU A 162 4.86 -0.10 13.90
CA GLU A 162 6.27 -0.22 14.36
C GLU A 162 6.75 -1.69 14.48
N GLY A 163 6.15 -2.59 13.72
CA GLY A 163 6.40 -4.02 13.84
C GLY A 163 7.63 -4.52 13.12
N ASP A 164 7.86 -5.82 13.25
CA ASP A 164 8.86 -6.50 12.44
C ASP A 164 8.41 -6.65 10.97
N LYS A 165 9.32 -7.22 10.19
CA LYS A 165 9.17 -7.45 8.75
C LYS A 165 7.99 -8.37 8.39
N GLY A 166 7.52 -9.20 9.32
CA GLY A 166 6.34 -10.05 9.12
C GLY A 166 5.05 -9.26 9.26
N ARG A 167 5.00 -8.32 10.21
CA ARG A 167 3.84 -7.44 10.42
C ARG A 167 3.63 -6.46 9.27
N GLU A 168 4.70 -5.87 8.74
CA GLU A 168 4.66 -5.04 7.51
C GLU A 168 3.91 -5.76 6.39
N ALA A 169 4.35 -6.99 6.09
CA ALA A 169 3.86 -7.71 4.94
C ALA A 169 2.47 -8.34 5.20
N ALA A 170 2.12 -8.62 6.46
CA ALA A 170 0.76 -8.95 6.87
C ALA A 170 -0.19 -7.76 6.71
N GLY A 171 0.24 -6.55 7.08
CA GLY A 171 -0.48 -5.30 6.83
C GLY A 171 -0.74 -5.08 5.34
N LEU A 172 0.25 -5.33 4.49
CA LEU A 172 0.08 -5.29 3.03
C LEU A 172 -0.95 -6.30 2.51
N ALA A 173 -0.90 -7.54 3.01
CA ALA A 173 -1.85 -8.57 2.60
C ALA A 173 -3.29 -8.18 2.97
N ILE A 174 -3.50 -7.64 4.18
CA ILE A 174 -4.81 -7.17 4.66
C ILE A 174 -5.28 -5.96 3.84
N LEU A 175 -4.43 -4.93 3.70
CA LEU A 175 -4.75 -3.72 2.92
C LEU A 175 -5.16 -4.08 1.48
N THR A 176 -4.43 -5.01 0.87
CA THR A 176 -4.70 -5.48 -0.48
C THR A 176 -5.98 -6.30 -0.57
N HIS A 177 -6.22 -7.19 0.40
CA HIS A 177 -7.48 -7.94 0.47
C HIS A 177 -8.66 -6.98 0.54
N LEU A 178 -8.60 -5.97 1.41
CA LEU A 178 -9.62 -4.92 1.57
C LEU A 178 -9.77 -4.03 0.33
N PHE A 179 -8.68 -3.76 -0.39
CA PHE A 179 -8.71 -3.07 -1.68
C PHE A 179 -9.52 -3.87 -2.71
N VAL A 180 -9.23 -5.18 -2.82
CA VAL A 180 -9.86 -6.09 -3.79
C VAL A 180 -11.35 -6.29 -3.51
N ILE A 181 -11.74 -6.50 -2.25
CA ILE A 181 -13.16 -6.67 -1.86
C ILE A 181 -13.94 -5.35 -1.78
N CYS A 182 -13.26 -4.23 -2.08
CA CYS A 182 -13.82 -2.90 -2.31
C CYS A 182 -14.32 -2.10 -1.12
N ASP A 183 -13.63 -2.18 0.01
CA ASP A 183 -14.19 -1.68 1.27
C ASP A 183 -13.54 -0.46 1.89
N VAL A 184 -12.49 0.07 1.25
CA VAL A 184 -11.69 1.17 1.82
C VAL A 184 -11.50 2.29 0.81
N PHE A 185 -11.22 1.97 -0.44
CA PHE A 185 -10.85 2.92 -1.50
C PHE A 185 -12.05 3.38 -2.33
N GLU A 186 -11.94 4.59 -2.89
CA GLU A 186 -12.93 5.16 -3.81
C GLU A 186 -13.30 4.16 -4.91
N LYS A 187 -14.61 3.99 -5.11
CA LYS A 187 -15.24 3.23 -6.21
C LYS A 187 -15.41 4.16 -7.37
#